data_AF-A0A2S9JDE7-F1
#
_entry.id   AF-A0A2S9JDE7-F1
#
_cell.length_a   1.000
_cell.length_b   1.000
_cell.length_c   1.000
_cell.angle_alpha   90.00
_cell.angle_beta   90.00
_cell.angle_gamma   90.00
#
_symmetry.space_group_name_H-M   'P 1'
#
loop_
_entity.id
_entity.type
_entity.pdbx_description
1 polymer ?
#
loop_
_entity_poly.entity_id
_entity_poly.type
_entity_poly.pdbx_seq_one_letter_code
_entity_poly.pdbx_strand_id
1 'polypeptide(L)'
;MILSLFSRKAKANEAITTALYDVIVAAARQPYLYSDIDVPDSPLGRYEMVSLHVFLFMRRIKGRTPALKMIGQEVTDEFFRDVDHSLRELGIGDSGIPKRMKKLARMFYGRVESYDKALQTNDLPALAAALARNVRPDTSGWTGASALAGYTIEAALFLENQPDDDIARGQLAFPDAGTQALQNEERGAK
;
A
#
# COMPACT_ATOMS: atom_id res chain seq x y z
N MET A 1 -32.42 2.96 22.98
CA MET A 1 -32.34 2.88 21.50
C MET A 1 -31.05 3.47 20.91
N ILE A 2 -30.46 4.50 21.53
CA ILE A 2 -29.22 5.15 21.06
C ILE A 2 -27.98 4.21 21.10
N LEU A 3 -27.81 3.41 22.16
CA LEU A 3 -26.68 2.47 22.28
C LEU A 3 -26.64 1.38 21.18
N SER A 4 -27.80 0.93 20.71
CA SER A 4 -27.92 -0.07 19.63
C SER A 4 -27.56 0.51 18.26
N LEU A 5 -27.81 1.80 18.02
CA LEU A 5 -27.40 2.48 16.80
C LEU A 5 -25.89 2.72 16.75
N PHE A 6 -25.28 3.03 17.90
CA PHE A 6 -23.83 3.16 17.99
C PHE A 6 -23.10 1.83 17.76
N SER A 7 -23.59 0.71 18.31
CA SER A 7 -22.94 -0.58 18.08
C SER A 7 -23.08 -1.08 16.64
N ARG A 8 -24.22 -0.82 15.98
CA ARG A 8 -24.40 -1.14 14.55
C ARG A 8 -23.48 -0.31 13.66
N LYS A 9 -23.32 0.98 13.96
CA LYS A 9 -22.42 1.87 13.22
C LYS A 9 -20.95 1.44 13.39
N ALA A 10 -20.54 1.10 14.61
CA ALA A 10 -19.19 0.58 14.87
C ALA A 10 -18.91 -0.71 14.08
N LYS A 11 -19.86 -1.67 14.09
CA LYS A 11 -19.73 -2.92 13.34
C LYS A 11 -19.70 -2.70 11.81
N ALA A 12 -20.47 -1.75 11.30
CA ALA A 12 -20.44 -1.40 9.89
C ALA A 12 -19.10 -0.79 9.47
N ASN A 13 -18.54 0.11 10.29
CA ASN A 13 -17.21 0.69 10.06
C ASN A 13 -16.13 -0.39 10.08
N GLU A 14 -16.16 -1.30 11.06
CA GLU A 14 -15.23 -2.43 11.13
C GLU A 14 -15.28 -3.27 9.85
N ALA A 15 -16.48 -3.65 9.39
CA ALA A 15 -16.62 -4.41 8.14
C ALA A 15 -16.11 -3.66 6.90
N ILE A 16 -16.31 -2.34 6.84
CA ILE A 16 -15.78 -1.49 5.77
C ILE A 16 -14.24 -1.48 5.81
N THR A 17 -13.66 -1.26 6.98
CA THR A 17 -12.20 -1.22 7.17
C THR A 17 -11.57 -2.57 6.83
N THR A 18 -12.13 -3.68 7.28
CA THR A 18 -11.66 -5.03 6.93
C THR A 18 -11.73 -5.26 5.42
N ALA A 19 -12.85 -4.93 4.78
CA ALA A 19 -13.00 -5.11 3.34
C ALA A 19 -11.96 -4.31 2.53
N LEU A 20 -11.70 -3.06 2.92
CA LEU A 20 -10.68 -2.23 2.29
C LEU A 20 -9.26 -2.77 2.52
N TYR A 21 -8.95 -3.17 3.75
CA TYR A 21 -7.64 -3.70 4.08
C TYR A 21 -7.36 -5.03 3.37
N ASP A 22 -8.35 -5.92 3.27
CA ASP A 22 -8.24 -7.18 2.53
C ASP A 22 -7.91 -6.94 1.05
N VAL A 23 -8.55 -5.96 0.41
CA VAL A 23 -8.24 -5.57 -0.97
C VAL A 23 -6.82 -5.00 -1.09
N ILE A 24 -6.39 -4.16 -0.15
CA ILE A 24 -5.03 -3.59 -0.12
C ILE A 24 -3.98 -4.72 0.00
N VAL A 25 -4.20 -5.67 0.90
CA VAL A 25 -3.31 -6.81 1.10
C VAL A 25 -3.30 -7.73 -0.12
N ALA A 26 -4.47 -7.98 -0.73
CA ALA A 26 -4.56 -8.78 -1.94
C ALA A 26 -3.81 -8.13 -3.12
N ALA A 27 -3.94 -6.81 -3.29
CA ALA A 27 -3.20 -6.05 -4.30
C ALA A 27 -1.68 -6.09 -4.06
N ALA A 28 -1.26 -5.93 -2.80
CA ALA A 28 0.15 -6.03 -2.41
C ALA A 28 0.75 -7.43 -2.63
N ARG A 29 -0.07 -8.48 -2.71
CA ARG A 29 0.33 -9.88 -2.89
C ARG A 29 0.22 -10.38 -4.33
N GLN A 30 -0.06 -9.50 -5.30
CA GLN A 30 -0.13 -9.89 -6.70
C GLN A 30 1.20 -10.56 -7.14
N PRO A 31 1.18 -11.79 -7.69
CA PRO A 31 2.39 -12.56 -7.97
C PRO A 31 3.43 -11.84 -8.84
N TYR A 32 2.96 -11.09 -9.83
CA TYR A 32 3.79 -10.34 -10.78
C TYR A 32 4.75 -9.35 -10.10
N LEU A 33 4.37 -8.79 -8.95
CA LEU A 33 5.25 -7.91 -8.16
C LEU A 33 6.52 -8.64 -7.70
N TYR A 34 6.42 -9.94 -7.45
CA TYR A 34 7.51 -10.76 -6.91
C TYR A 34 8.25 -11.52 -8.01
N SER A 35 7.54 -12.06 -9.00
CA SER A 35 8.14 -12.87 -10.07
C SER A 35 8.85 -12.03 -11.13
N ASP A 36 8.23 -10.95 -11.58
CA ASP A 36 8.68 -10.21 -12.78
C ASP A 36 9.32 -8.89 -12.40
N ILE A 37 8.75 -8.18 -11.42
CA ILE A 37 9.34 -6.96 -10.86
C ILE A 37 10.48 -7.30 -9.88
N ASP A 38 10.62 -8.56 -9.47
CA ASP A 38 11.72 -9.04 -8.61
C ASP A 38 11.74 -8.32 -7.24
N VAL A 39 10.57 -8.09 -6.64
CA VAL A 39 10.47 -7.71 -5.21
C VAL A 39 10.83 -8.93 -4.35
N PRO A 40 11.70 -8.79 -3.32
CA PRO A 40 12.07 -9.92 -2.49
C PRO A 40 10.85 -10.52 -1.75
N ASP A 41 10.59 -11.82 -1.93
CA ASP A 41 9.57 -12.53 -1.14
C ASP A 41 10.08 -12.88 0.26
N SER A 42 10.31 -11.82 1.05
CA SER A 42 10.76 -11.86 2.44
C SER A 42 9.78 -11.08 3.31
N PRO A 43 9.79 -11.24 4.65
CA PRO A 43 8.92 -10.45 5.52
C PRO A 43 9.07 -8.94 5.31
N LEU A 44 10.31 -8.47 5.09
CA LEU A 44 10.55 -7.06 4.81
C LEU A 44 10.03 -6.66 3.43
N GLY A 45 10.24 -7.46 2.39
CA GLY A 45 9.73 -7.17 1.05
C GLY A 45 8.20 -7.19 0.96
N ARG A 46 7.52 -8.10 1.69
CA ARG A 46 6.05 -8.07 1.84
C ARG A 46 5.59 -6.83 2.57
N TYR A 47 6.30 -6.43 3.63
CA TYR A 47 6.05 -5.15 4.32
C TYR A 47 6.17 -3.96 3.36
N GLU A 48 7.16 -3.94 2.46
CA GLU A 48 7.27 -2.89 1.43
C GLU A 48 6.02 -2.80 0.56
N MET A 49 5.54 -3.94 0.06
CA MET A 49 4.41 -3.96 -0.87
C MET A 49 3.13 -3.54 -0.16
N VAL A 50 2.84 -4.06 1.03
CA VAL A 50 1.67 -3.61 1.80
C VAL A 50 1.80 -2.12 2.15
N SER A 51 2.98 -1.66 2.58
CA SER A 51 3.22 -0.23 2.86
C SER A 51 2.95 0.66 1.65
N LEU A 52 3.40 0.26 0.46
CA LEU A 52 3.18 1.00 -0.78
C LEU A 52 1.68 1.12 -1.10
N HIS A 53 0.92 0.03 -0.96
CA HIS A 53 -0.51 0.02 -1.26
C HIS A 53 -1.33 0.78 -0.20
N VAL A 54 -0.97 0.69 1.08
CA VAL A 54 -1.56 1.53 2.14
C VAL A 54 -1.27 3.01 1.87
N PHE A 55 -0.05 3.36 1.46
CA PHE A 55 0.29 4.72 1.06
C PHE A 55 -0.59 5.22 -0.10
N LEU A 56 -0.74 4.42 -1.16
CA LEU A 56 -1.57 4.76 -2.32
C LEU A 56 -3.03 5.00 -1.92
N PHE A 57 -3.57 4.14 -1.05
CA PHE A 57 -4.90 4.33 -0.47
C PHE A 57 -4.99 5.64 0.33
N MET A 58 -4.05 5.90 1.26
CA MET A 58 -4.04 7.14 2.05
C MET A 58 -3.94 8.39 1.18
N ARG A 59 -3.14 8.33 0.10
CA ARG A 59 -3.02 9.41 -0.87
C ARG A 59 -4.37 9.69 -1.55
N ARG A 60 -5.08 8.64 -1.98
CA ARG A 60 -6.41 8.74 -2.62
C ARG A 60 -7.44 9.45 -1.76
N ILE A 61 -7.46 9.18 -0.45
CA ILE A 61 -8.45 9.76 0.48
C ILE A 61 -8.02 11.10 1.09
N LYS A 62 -6.80 11.57 0.80
CA LYS A 62 -6.24 12.81 1.36
C LYS A 62 -7.07 14.01 0.93
N GLY A 63 -7.51 14.83 1.90
CA GLY A 63 -8.28 16.04 1.63
C GLY A 63 -9.72 15.81 1.16
N ARG A 64 -10.23 14.57 1.24
CA ARG A 64 -11.62 14.23 0.93
C ARG A 64 -12.51 14.44 2.16
N THR A 65 -13.60 13.66 2.29
CA THR A 65 -14.58 13.81 3.36
C THR A 65 -14.02 13.39 4.74
N PRO A 66 -14.59 13.90 5.85
CA PRO A 66 -14.23 13.44 7.20
C PRO A 66 -14.44 11.94 7.41
N ALA A 67 -15.42 11.34 6.75
CA ALA A 67 -15.69 9.90 6.82
C ALA A 67 -14.53 9.09 6.21
N LEU A 68 -14.04 9.46 5.03
CA LEU A 68 -12.89 8.81 4.41
C LEU A 68 -11.61 9.01 5.23
N LYS A 69 -11.44 10.18 5.86
CA LYS A 69 -10.32 10.40 6.78
C LYS A 69 -10.35 9.44 7.97
N MET A 70 -11.51 9.18 8.56
CA MET A 70 -11.65 8.21 9.66
C MET A 70 -11.32 6.79 9.20
N ILE A 71 -11.85 6.38 8.05
CA ILE A 71 -11.52 5.07 7.43
C ILE A 71 -10.01 4.95 7.19
N GLY A 72 -9.36 6.02 6.72
CA GLY A 72 -7.91 6.08 6.55
C GLY A 72 -7.12 5.79 7.82
N GLN A 73 -7.59 6.30 8.96
CA GLN A 73 -6.98 6.03 10.25
C GLN A 73 -7.19 4.57 10.65
N GLU A 74 -8.41 4.05 10.54
CA GLU A 74 -8.72 2.66 10.87
C GLU A 74 -7.91 1.66 10.01
N VAL A 75 -7.76 1.91 8.71
CA VAL A 75 -6.92 1.09 7.81
C VAL A 75 -5.43 1.18 8.19
N THR A 76 -4.95 2.35 8.58
CA THR A 76 -3.55 2.53 9.03
C THR A 76 -3.30 1.79 10.34
N ASP A 77 -4.26 1.82 11.26
CA ASP A 77 -4.20 1.10 12.53
C ASP A 77 -4.22 -0.42 12.30
N GLU A 78 -5.06 -0.89 11.37
CA GLU A 78 -5.08 -2.31 10.94
C GLU A 78 -3.73 -2.73 10.36
N PHE A 79 -3.16 -1.91 9.47
CA PHE A 79 -1.84 -2.14 8.91
C PHE A 79 -0.76 -2.31 10.00
N PHE A 80 -0.71 -1.41 10.99
CA PHE A 80 0.27 -1.54 12.06
C PHE A 80 -0.02 -2.71 13.01
N ARG A 81 -1.28 -3.12 13.16
CA ARG A 81 -1.64 -4.33 13.91
C ARG A 81 -1.16 -5.60 13.19
N ASP A 82 -1.33 -5.67 11.88
CA ASP A 82 -0.83 -6.77 11.04
C ASP A 82 0.71 -6.85 11.09
N VAL A 83 1.38 -5.70 11.05
CA VAL A 83 2.84 -5.63 11.22
C VAL A 83 3.27 -6.10 12.61
N ASP A 84 2.58 -5.70 13.68
CA ASP A 84 2.86 -6.17 15.04
C ASP A 84 2.70 -7.69 15.15
N HIS A 85 1.62 -8.23 14.57
CA HIS A 85 1.37 -9.67 14.53
C HIS A 85 2.46 -10.42 13.76
N SER A 86 2.82 -9.94 12.57
CA SER A 86 3.89 -10.51 11.74
C SER A 86 5.23 -10.55 12.49
N LEU A 87 5.56 -9.52 13.29
CA LEU A 87 6.78 -9.53 14.10
C LEU A 87 6.74 -10.62 15.18
N ARG A 88 5.60 -10.82 15.84
CA ARG A 88 5.40 -11.86 16.86
C ARG A 88 5.51 -13.25 16.27
N GLU A 89 4.93 -13.47 15.08
CA GLU A 89 5.01 -14.73 14.35
C GLU A 89 6.46 -15.08 13.96
N LEU A 90 7.30 -14.08 13.73
CA LEU A 90 8.75 -14.26 13.50
C LEU A 90 9.55 -14.52 14.79
N GLY A 91 8.87 -14.76 15.92
CA GLY A 91 9.50 -15.07 17.20
C GLY A 91 10.12 -13.88 17.92
N ILE A 92 9.77 -12.65 17.54
CA ILE A 92 10.23 -11.46 18.25
C ILE A 92 9.44 -11.33 19.56
N GLY A 93 10.14 -11.49 20.69
CA GLY A 93 9.53 -11.35 22.01
C GLY A 93 9.04 -9.92 22.32
N ASP A 94 8.11 -9.82 23.27
CA ASP A 94 7.41 -8.58 23.65
C ASP A 94 8.34 -7.39 23.92
N SER A 95 9.51 -7.63 24.51
CA SER A 95 10.49 -6.58 24.80
C SER A 95 11.13 -5.97 23.54
N GLY A 96 11.19 -6.72 22.44
CA GLY A 96 11.78 -6.29 21.16
C GLY A 96 10.79 -5.56 20.24
N ILE A 97 9.49 -5.77 20.44
CA ILE A 97 8.43 -5.28 19.56
C ILE A 97 8.37 -3.74 19.51
N PRO A 98 8.32 -3.00 20.63
CA PRO A 98 8.16 -1.54 20.58
C PRO A 98 9.27 -0.85 19.78
N LYS A 99 10.52 -1.33 19.90
CA LYS A 99 11.67 -0.79 19.16
C LYS A 99 11.54 -1.03 17.65
N ARG A 100 11.07 -2.21 17.24
CA ARG A 100 10.90 -2.56 15.83
C ARG A 100 9.69 -1.86 15.22
N MET A 101 8.58 -1.81 15.93
CA MET A 101 7.40 -1.03 15.52
C MET A 101 7.75 0.44 15.29
N LYS A 102 8.51 1.06 16.21
CA LYS A 102 8.99 2.45 16.01
C LYS A 102 9.87 2.61 14.77
N LYS A 103 10.73 1.63 14.48
CA LYS A 103 11.58 1.64 13.27
C LYS A 103 10.72 1.53 12.00
N LEU A 104 9.79 0.58 11.96
CA LEU A 104 8.91 0.37 10.81
C LEU A 104 7.98 1.56 10.59
N ALA A 105 7.39 2.13 11.64
CA ALA A 105 6.59 3.36 11.52
C ALA A 105 7.42 4.52 10.93
N ARG A 106 8.66 4.71 11.37
CA ARG A 106 9.56 5.72 10.78
C ARG A 106 9.86 5.43 9.30
N MET A 107 10.11 4.17 8.95
CA MET A 107 10.32 3.76 7.56
C MET A 107 9.09 4.08 6.72
N PHE A 108 7.89 3.70 7.18
CA PHE A 108 6.62 3.98 6.51
C PHE A 108 6.44 5.47 6.22
N TYR A 109 6.50 6.35 7.24
CA TYR A 109 6.25 7.77 7.02
C TYR A 109 7.35 8.46 6.20
N GLY A 110 8.62 8.04 6.33
CA GLY A 110 9.69 8.55 5.45
C GLY A 110 9.50 8.15 3.98
N ARG A 111 8.92 6.97 3.73
CA ARG A 111 8.57 6.52 2.38
C ARG A 111 7.42 7.31 1.80
N VAL A 112 6.34 7.46 2.57
CA VAL A 112 5.18 8.28 2.21
C VAL A 112 5.63 9.65 1.72
N GLU A 113 6.51 10.33 2.45
CA GLU A 113 7.03 11.64 2.04
C GLU A 113 7.76 11.59 0.68
N SER A 114 8.67 10.62 0.51
CA SER A 114 9.45 10.50 -0.73
C SER A 114 8.61 10.12 -1.96
N TYR A 115 7.63 9.23 -1.78
CA TYR A 115 6.76 8.77 -2.85
C TYR A 115 5.71 9.84 -3.20
N ASP A 116 5.09 10.48 -2.19
CA ASP A 116 4.12 11.55 -2.39
C ASP A 116 4.74 12.72 -3.16
N LYS A 117 5.98 13.10 -2.80
CA LYS A 117 6.71 14.16 -3.50
C LYS A 117 6.96 13.80 -4.97
N ALA A 118 7.48 12.60 -5.24
CA ALA A 118 7.77 12.18 -6.62
C ALA A 118 6.50 12.09 -7.48
N LEU A 119 5.39 11.59 -6.92
CA LEU A 119 4.09 11.55 -7.60
C LEU A 119 3.52 12.96 -7.84
N GLN A 120 3.66 13.89 -6.89
CA GLN A 120 3.19 15.27 -7.07
C GLN A 120 3.95 16.02 -8.17
N THR A 121 5.25 15.74 -8.33
CA THR A 121 6.09 16.38 -9.36
C THR A 121 6.14 15.59 -10.67
N ASN A 122 5.38 14.49 -10.79
CA ASN A 122 5.46 13.55 -11.91
C ASN A 122 6.90 13.12 -12.25
N ASP A 123 7.73 12.96 -11.22
CA ASP A 123 9.15 12.62 -11.36
C ASP A 123 9.35 11.10 -11.26
N LEU A 124 9.14 10.43 -12.39
CA LEU A 124 9.29 8.98 -12.51
C LEU A 124 10.70 8.49 -12.12
N PRO A 125 11.81 9.13 -12.55
CA PRO A 125 13.15 8.77 -12.08
C PRO A 125 13.32 8.87 -10.56
N ALA A 126 12.81 9.93 -9.93
CA ALA A 126 12.88 10.07 -8.47
C ALA A 126 12.05 9.00 -7.75
N LEU A 127 10.87 8.66 -8.28
CA LEU A 127 10.03 7.59 -7.74
C LEU A 127 10.75 6.23 -7.82
N ALA A 128 11.30 5.88 -8.98
CA ALA A 128 12.05 4.65 -9.19
C ALA A 128 13.27 4.56 -8.26
N ALA A 129 14.03 5.65 -8.11
CA ALA A 129 15.18 5.71 -7.20
C ALA A 129 14.75 5.56 -5.72
N ALA A 130 13.62 6.14 -5.32
CA ALA A 130 13.08 5.98 -3.97
C ALA A 130 12.64 4.53 -3.72
N LEU A 131 11.90 3.92 -4.65
CA LEU A 131 11.47 2.53 -4.57
C LEU A 131 12.67 1.58 -4.51
N ALA A 132 13.68 1.76 -5.36
CA ALA A 132 14.88 0.94 -5.35
C ALA A 132 15.60 0.96 -3.99
N ARG A 133 15.83 2.17 -3.44
CA ARG A 133 16.46 2.34 -2.13
C ARG A 133 15.69 1.67 -1.00
N ASN A 134 14.36 1.62 -1.09
CA ASN A 134 13.52 1.14 0.00
C ASN A 134 13.25 -0.37 -0.09
N VAL A 135 13.06 -0.90 -1.29
CA VAL A 135 12.69 -2.29 -1.52
C VAL A 135 13.90 -3.20 -1.66
N ARG A 136 14.95 -2.73 -2.35
CA ARG A 136 16.20 -3.48 -2.56
C ARG A 136 17.44 -2.59 -2.33
N PRO A 137 17.66 -2.10 -1.09
CA PRO A 137 18.78 -1.21 -0.78
C PRO A 137 20.15 -1.80 -1.14
N ASP A 138 20.28 -3.13 -1.08
CA ASP A 138 21.54 -3.85 -1.31
C ASP A 138 21.75 -4.25 -2.78
N THR A 139 20.85 -3.88 -3.70
CA THR A 139 20.96 -4.20 -5.13
C THR A 139 21.21 -2.94 -5.95
N SER A 140 22.43 -2.77 -6.46
CA SER A 140 22.73 -1.71 -7.43
C SER A 140 22.10 -2.05 -8.79
N GLY A 141 21.35 -1.12 -9.38
CA GLY A 141 20.82 -1.29 -10.73
C GLY A 141 19.66 -2.28 -10.84
N TRP A 142 18.84 -2.44 -9.80
CA TRP A 142 17.62 -3.25 -9.87
C TRP A 142 16.70 -2.76 -11.00
N THR A 143 16.55 -3.57 -12.04
CA THR A 143 15.78 -3.27 -13.25
C THR A 143 14.28 -3.15 -12.98
N GLY A 144 13.77 -3.87 -11.98
CA GLY A 144 12.36 -3.83 -11.57
C GLY A 144 11.93 -2.49 -10.95
N ALA A 145 12.84 -1.63 -10.53
CA ALA A 145 12.51 -0.34 -9.92
C ALA A 145 11.68 0.56 -10.85
N SER A 146 12.01 0.60 -12.14
CA SER A 146 11.27 1.37 -13.14
C SER A 146 9.88 0.78 -13.40
N ALA A 147 9.76 -0.54 -13.45
CA ALA A 147 8.49 -1.24 -13.62
C ALA A 147 7.56 -0.99 -12.41
N LEU A 148 8.09 -1.09 -11.19
CA LEU A 148 7.35 -0.81 -9.97
C LEU A 148 6.91 0.66 -9.89
N ALA A 149 7.74 1.59 -10.35
CA ALA A 149 7.37 3.00 -10.43
C ALA A 149 6.25 3.25 -11.45
N GLY A 150 6.29 2.58 -12.60
CA GLY A 150 5.21 2.60 -13.59
C GLY A 150 3.88 2.10 -13.01
N TYR A 151 3.89 0.91 -12.38
CA TYR A 151 2.74 0.37 -11.66
C TYR A 151 2.23 1.33 -10.57
N THR A 152 3.14 1.96 -9.81
CA THR A 152 2.76 2.90 -8.73
C THR A 152 2.00 4.11 -9.28
N ILE A 153 2.40 4.64 -10.44
CA ILE A 153 1.72 5.77 -11.09
C ILE A 153 0.35 5.32 -11.60
N GLU A 154 0.28 4.17 -12.28
CA GLU A 154 -0.98 3.61 -12.76
C GLU A 154 -1.96 3.36 -11.61
N ALA A 155 -1.52 2.71 -10.54
CA ALA A 155 -2.33 2.47 -9.36
C ALA A 155 -2.82 3.78 -8.74
N ALA A 156 -1.97 4.81 -8.65
CA ALA A 156 -2.39 6.12 -8.17
C ALA A 156 -3.50 6.73 -9.05
N LEU A 157 -3.35 6.69 -10.38
CA LEU A 157 -4.37 7.19 -11.32
C LEU A 157 -5.66 6.37 -11.28
N PHE A 158 -5.55 5.04 -11.20
CA PHE A 158 -6.68 4.13 -11.11
C PHE A 158 -7.50 4.37 -9.84
N LEU A 159 -6.82 4.58 -8.71
CA LEU A 159 -7.47 4.92 -7.44
C LEU A 159 -8.19 6.27 -7.52
N GLU A 160 -7.58 7.31 -8.10
CA GLU A 160 -8.20 8.65 -8.18
C GLU A 160 -9.49 8.67 -9.00
N ASN A 161 -9.67 7.72 -9.92
CA ASN A 161 -10.89 7.61 -10.73
C ASN A 161 -12.04 6.86 -10.04
N GLN A 162 -11.82 6.26 -8.87
CA GLN A 162 -12.90 5.58 -8.13
C GLN A 162 -13.76 6.58 -7.36
N PRO A 163 -15.10 6.42 -7.26
CA PRO A 163 -15.95 7.33 -6.48
C PRO A 163 -15.68 7.28 -4.98
N ASP A 164 -15.73 8.45 -4.31
CA ASP A 164 -15.62 8.54 -2.84
C ASP A 164 -16.68 7.68 -2.12
N ASP A 165 -17.88 7.59 -2.68
CA ASP A 165 -19.00 6.82 -2.14
C ASP A 165 -18.76 5.30 -2.17
N ASP A 166 -18.01 4.80 -3.15
CA ASP A 166 -17.66 3.38 -3.25
C ASP A 166 -16.66 3.03 -2.15
N ILE A 167 -15.62 3.87 -1.98
CA ILE A 167 -14.63 3.70 -0.91
C ILE A 167 -15.30 3.76 0.46
N ALA A 168 -16.25 4.69 0.66
CA ALA A 168 -17.01 4.80 1.90
C ALA A 168 -17.91 3.58 2.19
N ARG A 169 -18.21 2.76 1.17
CA ARG A 169 -18.93 1.48 1.29
C ARG A 169 -18.01 0.26 1.39
N GLY A 170 -16.69 0.48 1.47
CA GLY A 170 -15.70 -0.60 1.53
C GLY A 170 -15.36 -1.20 0.16
N GLN A 171 -15.69 -0.49 -0.92
CA GLN A 171 -15.40 -0.92 -2.29
C GLN A 171 -14.19 -0.17 -2.81
N LEU A 172 -13.14 -0.93 -3.12
CA LEU A 172 -11.87 -0.44 -3.64
C LEU A 172 -11.37 -1.47 -4.65
N ALA A 173 -10.67 -1.01 -5.67
CA ALA A 173 -9.95 -1.87 -6.59
C ALA A 173 -8.54 -1.32 -6.85
N PHE A 174 -7.60 -2.21 -7.12
CA PHE A 174 -6.27 -1.87 -7.63
C PHE A 174 -6.13 -2.45 -9.05
N PRO A 175 -5.31 -1.85 -9.92
CA PRO A 175 -5.01 -2.45 -11.21
C PRO A 175 -4.26 -3.77 -11.03
N ASP A 176 -4.35 -4.63 -12.03
CA ASP A 176 -3.52 -5.82 -12.14
C ASP A 176 -2.12 -5.43 -12.63
N ALA A 177 -1.11 -5.66 -11.79
CA ALA A 177 0.29 -5.33 -12.06
C ALA A 177 0.83 -6.04 -13.31
N GLY A 178 0.29 -7.22 -13.67
CA GLY A 178 0.71 -7.97 -14.86
C GLY A 178 0.18 -7.43 -16.18
N THR A 179 -0.89 -6.62 -16.16
CA THR A 179 -1.55 -6.14 -17.39
C THR A 179 -0.65 -5.20 -18.22
N GLN A 180 0.24 -4.43 -17.59
CA GLN A 180 1.17 -3.51 -18.27
C GLN A 180 2.25 -4.22 -19.09
N ALA A 181 2.75 -5.38 -18.64
CA ALA A 181 3.74 -6.14 -19.40
C ALA A 181 3.17 -6.58 -20.75
N LEU A 182 1.96 -7.14 -20.74
CA LEU A 182 1.28 -7.61 -21.93
C LEU A 182 1.05 -6.49 -22.95
N GLN A 183 0.67 -5.29 -22.50
CA GLN A 183 0.45 -4.15 -23.39
C GLN A 183 1.74 -3.56 -23.98
N ASN A 184 2.86 -3.64 -23.25
CA ASN A 184 4.16 -3.16 -23.71
C ASN A 184 4.84 -4.17 -24.65
N GLU A 185 4.68 -5.46 -24.41
CA GLU A 185 5.12 -6.53 -25.33
C GLU A 185 4.38 -6.46 -26.68
N GLU A 186 3.07 -6.23 -26.68
CA GLU A 186 2.27 -6.06 -27.90
C GLU A 186 2.63 -4.80 -28.71
N ARG A 187 3.13 -3.74 -28.06
CA ARG A 187 3.62 -2.52 -28.74
C ARG A 187 5.04 -2.62 -29.25
N GLY A 188 5.90 -3.43 -28.61
CA GLY A 188 7.28 -3.66 -29.04
C GLY A 188 7.41 -4.67 -30.19
N ALA A 189 6.37 -5.47 -30.45
CA ALA A 189 6.29 -6.43 -31.55
C ALA A 189 5.74 -5.84 -32.88
N LYS A 190 5.49 -4.51 -32.93
CA LYS A 190 5.08 -3.76 -34.13
C LYS A 190 6.14 -2.73 -34.50
#